data_AF-A0A7Y1SNN9-F1
#
_entry.id   AF-A0A7Y1SNN9-F1
#
_cell.length_a   1.000
_cell.length_b   1.000
_cell.length_c   1.000
_cell.angle_alpha   90.00
_cell.angle_beta   90.00
_cell.angle_gamma   90.00
#
_symmetry.space_group_name_H-M   'P 1'
#
loop_
_entity.id
_entity.type
_entity.pdbx_description
1 polymer ?
#
loop_
_entity_poly.entity_id
_entity_poly.type
_entity_poly.pdbx_seq_one_letter_code
_entity_poly.pdbx_strand_id
1 'polypeptide(L)'
;MKQIMFLAVLMTITGCSQAGSETISKEEYGADWPFPKFDSGILSCMNKKYSGVKRPLVTIRLDGIYYGLNGAAHGVGGYPDARDQMGKSEWGTYELGATSKIIERGMSQCA
;
A
#
# COMPACT_ATOMS: atom_id res chain seq x y z
N MET A 1 6.82 54.50 28.80
CA MET A 1 7.43 53.68 27.73
C MET A 1 6.99 52.24 27.95
N LYS A 2 6.09 51.71 27.10
CA LYS A 2 5.43 50.40 27.28
C LYS A 2 6.15 49.36 26.43
N GLN A 3 6.72 48.35 27.08
CA GLN A 3 7.30 47.18 26.40
C GLN A 3 6.18 46.32 25.81
N ILE A 4 6.26 46.03 24.52
CA ILE A 4 5.39 45.07 23.84
C ILE A 4 6.17 43.77 23.72
N MET A 5 5.80 42.79 24.53
CA MET A 5 6.32 41.43 24.52
C MET A 5 5.61 40.66 23.40
N PHE A 6 6.31 40.38 22.30
CA PHE A 6 5.81 39.53 21.23
C PHE A 6 5.91 38.06 21.65
N LEU A 7 4.76 37.46 21.98
CA LEU A 7 4.63 36.04 22.27
C LEU A 7 4.60 35.28 20.93
N ALA A 8 5.72 34.65 20.56
CA ALA A 8 5.78 33.77 19.40
C ALA A 8 5.05 32.45 19.74
N VAL A 9 3.85 32.28 19.18
CA VAL A 9 3.11 31.01 19.25
C VAL A 9 3.73 30.05 18.23
N LEU A 10 4.55 29.14 18.72
CA LEU A 10 5.16 28.07 17.94
C LEU A 10 4.09 26.99 17.66
N MET A 11 3.40 27.07 16.52
CA MET A 11 2.54 26.00 16.02
C MET A 11 3.41 24.80 15.61
N THR A 12 3.50 23.80 16.47
CA THR A 12 4.12 22.52 16.13
C THR A 12 3.18 21.75 15.21
N ILE A 13 3.48 21.78 13.92
CA ILE A 13 2.80 20.96 12.91
C ILE A 13 3.15 19.50 13.22
N THR A 14 2.24 18.80 13.89
CA THR A 14 2.39 17.37 14.16
C THR A 14 2.12 16.66 12.84
N GLY A 15 3.17 16.17 12.18
CA GLY A 15 3.06 15.47 10.91
C GLY A 15 2.23 14.20 11.05
N CYS A 16 1.00 14.21 10.52
CA CYS A 16 0.24 12.99 10.28
C CYS A 16 1.02 12.14 9.26
N SER A 17 1.45 10.94 9.66
CA SER A 17 1.86 9.92 8.68
C SER A 17 0.64 9.56 7.84
N GLN A 18 0.55 10.11 6.63
CA GLN A 18 -0.55 9.88 5.73
C GLN A 18 -0.37 8.52 5.09
N ALA A 19 -1.29 7.59 5.35
CA ALA A 19 -1.41 6.38 4.55
C ALA A 19 -1.79 6.82 3.13
N GLY A 20 -0.93 6.57 2.14
CA GLY A 20 -1.28 6.80 0.75
C GLY A 20 -2.19 5.69 0.25
N SER A 21 -3.09 6.06 -0.66
CA SER A 21 -3.92 5.12 -1.42
C SER A 21 -4.19 5.67 -2.81
N GLU A 22 -4.17 4.82 -3.82
CA GLU A 22 -4.50 5.19 -5.20
C GLU A 22 -5.23 4.05 -5.91
N THR A 23 -6.06 4.40 -6.89
CA THR A 23 -6.65 3.41 -7.78
C THR A 23 -5.63 3.03 -8.85
N ILE A 24 -5.44 1.73 -9.05
CA ILE A 24 -4.68 1.16 -10.16
C ILE A 24 -5.61 0.26 -10.99
N SER A 25 -5.37 0.14 -12.29
CA SER A 25 -6.30 -0.56 -13.18
C SER A 25 -5.63 -1.44 -14.23
N LYS A 26 -6.42 -2.37 -14.76
CA LYS A 26 -6.06 -3.19 -15.91
C LYS A 26 -5.76 -2.35 -17.15
N GLU A 27 -6.45 -1.24 -17.39
CA GLU A 27 -6.08 -0.30 -18.46
C GLU A 27 -4.63 0.17 -18.35
N GLU A 28 -4.15 0.46 -17.14
CA GLU A 28 -2.79 0.96 -16.92
C GLU A 28 -1.72 -0.10 -17.20
N TYR A 29 -1.96 -1.34 -16.75
CA TYR A 29 -0.98 -2.44 -16.81
C TYR A 29 -1.15 -3.36 -18.03
N GLY A 30 -2.28 -3.27 -18.74
CA GLY A 30 -2.59 -4.09 -19.90
C GLY A 30 -2.52 -5.59 -19.60
N ALA A 31 -1.77 -6.33 -20.40
CA ALA A 31 -1.58 -7.77 -20.26
C ALA A 31 -0.81 -8.16 -18.98
N ASP A 32 -0.04 -7.25 -18.39
CA ASP A 32 0.71 -7.51 -17.16
C ASP A 32 -0.14 -7.33 -15.89
N TRP A 33 -1.43 -6.99 -16.02
CA TRP A 33 -2.32 -6.88 -14.87
C TRP A 33 -2.50 -8.25 -14.18
N PRO A 34 -2.09 -8.40 -12.91
CA PRO A 34 -2.00 -9.72 -12.29
C PRO A 34 -3.36 -10.29 -11.83
N PHE A 35 -4.42 -9.47 -11.75
CA PHE A 35 -5.69 -9.84 -11.13
C PHE A 35 -6.82 -9.98 -12.17
N PRO A 36 -6.88 -11.08 -12.95
CA PRO A 36 -7.72 -11.16 -14.15
C PRO A 36 -9.23 -11.02 -13.92
N LYS A 37 -9.71 -11.25 -12.70
CA LYS A 37 -11.13 -11.13 -12.32
C LYS A 37 -11.57 -9.71 -11.98
N PHE A 38 -10.64 -8.76 -11.91
CA PHE A 38 -10.90 -7.39 -11.47
C PHE A 38 -10.32 -6.41 -12.48
N ASP A 39 -11.06 -5.36 -12.82
CA ASP A 39 -10.56 -4.32 -13.74
C ASP A 39 -9.75 -3.24 -13.01
N SER A 40 -9.90 -3.14 -11.68
CA SER A 40 -9.14 -2.20 -10.86
C SER A 40 -9.05 -2.65 -9.41
N GLY A 41 -8.17 -1.99 -8.67
CA GLY A 41 -8.04 -2.12 -7.23
C GLY A 41 -7.52 -0.84 -6.59
N ILE A 42 -7.67 -0.74 -5.27
CA ILE A 42 -7.09 0.38 -4.51
C ILE A 42 -5.79 -0.11 -3.90
N LEU A 43 -4.67 0.34 -4.44
CA LEU A 43 -3.34 0.15 -3.88
C LEU A 43 -3.19 1.06 -2.67
N SER A 44 -2.67 0.56 -1.56
CA SER A 44 -2.47 1.35 -0.34
C SER A 44 -1.25 0.88 0.40
N CYS A 45 -0.64 1.80 1.15
CA CYS A 45 0.40 1.45 2.09
C CYS A 45 0.19 2.11 3.46
N MET A 46 0.36 1.31 4.50
CA MET A 46 0.31 1.73 5.90
C MET A 46 1.59 1.30 6.63
N ASN A 47 2.17 2.19 7.42
CA ASN A 47 3.24 1.84 8.34
C ASN A 47 2.68 1.27 9.66
N LYS A 48 3.05 0.03 10.01
CA LYS A 48 2.74 -0.58 11.32
C LYS A 48 4.02 -0.74 12.13
N LYS A 49 3.99 -0.35 13.41
CA LYS A 49 5.11 -0.59 14.33
C LYS A 49 5.04 -2.02 14.85
N TYR A 50 6.10 -2.78 14.69
CA TYR A 50 6.23 -4.15 15.19
C TYR A 50 7.63 -4.36 15.76
N SER A 51 7.70 -4.72 17.05
CA SER A 51 8.96 -4.87 17.80
C SER A 51 9.88 -3.65 17.67
N GLY A 52 9.33 -2.45 17.78
CA GLY A 52 10.10 -1.19 17.69
C GLY A 52 10.41 -0.71 16.27
N VAL A 53 10.21 -1.54 15.24
CA VAL A 53 10.55 -1.23 13.84
C VAL A 53 9.28 -0.87 13.06
N LYS A 54 9.35 0.15 12.19
CA LYS A 54 8.28 0.47 11.23
C LYS A 54 8.28 -0.55 10.09
N ARG A 55 7.13 -1.15 9.80
CA ARG A 55 6.93 -2.13 8.73
C ARG A 55 5.89 -1.59 7.75
N PRO A 56 6.26 -1.29 6.49
CA PRO A 56 5.30 -0.88 5.47
C PRO A 56 4.48 -2.09 5.05
N LEU A 57 3.17 -1.99 5.22
CA LEU A 57 2.19 -3.00 4.83
C LEU A 57 1.58 -2.55 3.51
N VAL A 58 2.01 -3.19 2.42
CA VAL A 58 1.46 -2.89 1.09
C VAL A 58 0.28 -3.82 0.85
N THR A 59 -0.87 -3.22 0.53
CA THR A 59 -2.11 -3.94 0.30
C THR A 59 -2.79 -3.48 -0.99
N ILE A 60 -3.59 -4.36 -1.59
CA ILE A 60 -4.54 -3.99 -2.62
C ILE A 60 -5.96 -4.37 -2.17
N ARG A 61 -6.91 -3.44 -2.32
CA ARG A 61 -8.32 -3.73 -2.14
C ARG A 61 -8.94 -4.15 -3.47
N LEU A 62 -9.42 -5.39 -3.54
CA LEU A 62 -10.12 -5.97 -4.69
C LEU A 62 -11.51 -6.40 -4.22
N ASP A 63 -12.56 -5.87 -4.86
CA ASP A 63 -13.98 -6.16 -4.51
C ASP A 63 -14.27 -6.08 -2.99
N GLY A 64 -13.83 -4.99 -2.36
CA GLY A 64 -14.07 -4.78 -0.93
C GLY A 64 -13.05 -5.44 0.02
N ILE A 65 -12.26 -6.40 -0.43
CA ILE A 65 -11.35 -7.19 0.42
C ILE A 65 -9.91 -6.67 0.27
N TYR A 66 -9.22 -6.47 1.39
CA TYR A 66 -7.81 -6.09 1.43
C TYR A 66 -6.92 -7.34 1.39
N TYR A 67 -6.06 -7.42 0.38
CA TYR A 67 -5.05 -8.47 0.23
C TYR A 67 -3.65 -7.89 0.45
N GLY A 68 -2.80 -8.65 1.12
CA GLY A 68 -1.39 -8.29 1.30
C GLY A 68 -0.60 -8.56 0.03
N LEU A 69 0.25 -7.60 -0.34
CA LEU A 69 1.14 -7.69 -1.49
C LEU A 69 2.60 -7.98 -1.11
N ASN A 70 3.01 -7.67 0.13
CA ASN A 70 4.36 -7.95 0.62
C ASN A 70 4.37 -8.81 1.88
N GLY A 71 5.53 -9.38 2.19
CA GLY A 71 5.67 -10.29 3.35
C GLY A 71 5.33 -9.62 4.69
N ALA A 72 5.51 -8.31 4.82
CA ALA A 72 5.09 -7.57 6.01
C ALA A 72 3.56 -7.51 6.15
N ALA A 73 2.83 -7.27 5.05
CA ALA A 73 1.37 -7.29 5.02
C ALA A 73 0.82 -8.67 5.39
N HIS A 74 1.45 -9.77 4.94
CA HIS A 74 1.05 -11.12 5.34
C HIS A 74 1.40 -11.39 6.81
N GLY A 75 2.65 -11.20 7.21
CA GLY A 75 3.13 -11.60 8.54
C GLY A 75 2.67 -10.67 9.66
N VAL A 76 2.97 -9.38 9.55
CA VAL A 76 2.66 -8.39 10.59
C VAL A 76 1.23 -7.84 10.41
N GLY A 77 0.78 -7.71 9.16
CA GLY A 77 -0.54 -7.20 8.81
C GLY A 77 -1.67 -8.23 8.97
N GLY A 78 -1.39 -9.52 8.77
CA GLY A 78 -2.40 -10.57 8.82
C GLY A 78 -3.37 -10.54 7.62
N TYR A 79 -3.02 -9.86 6.53
CA TYR A 79 -3.87 -9.80 5.34
C TYR A 79 -3.77 -11.11 4.54
N PRO A 80 -4.87 -11.56 3.90
CA PRO A 80 -4.85 -12.68 2.96
C PRO A 80 -3.90 -12.41 1.80
N ASP A 81 -3.37 -13.46 1.18
CA ASP A 81 -2.38 -13.33 0.11
C ASP A 81 -3.04 -12.91 -1.21
N ALA A 82 -2.58 -11.81 -1.82
CA ALA A 82 -3.08 -11.36 -3.11
C ALA A 82 -2.84 -12.37 -4.24
N ARG A 83 -1.87 -13.28 -4.09
CA ARG A 83 -1.60 -14.35 -5.07
C ARG A 83 -2.80 -15.27 -5.29
N ASP A 84 -3.67 -15.41 -4.30
CA ASP A 84 -4.91 -16.19 -4.43
C ASP A 84 -5.88 -15.60 -5.46
N GLN A 85 -5.70 -14.32 -5.80
CA GLN A 85 -6.49 -13.61 -6.82
C GLN A 85 -5.79 -13.53 -8.18
N MET A 86 -4.57 -14.05 -8.31
CA MET A 86 -3.78 -13.94 -9.53
C MET A 86 -4.16 -14.96 -10.60
N GLY A 87 -3.82 -14.63 -11.84
CA GLY A 87 -3.79 -15.60 -12.94
C GLY A 87 -2.89 -16.80 -12.61
N LYS A 88 -3.21 -17.96 -13.19
CA LYS A 88 -2.42 -19.17 -13.05
C LYS A 88 -2.13 -19.75 -14.42
N SER A 89 -0.91 -20.22 -14.61
CA SER A 89 -0.51 -20.97 -15.79
C SER A 89 -1.23 -22.32 -15.86
N GLU A 90 -1.07 -23.02 -16.99
CA GLU A 90 -1.53 -24.41 -17.15
C GLU A 90 -0.97 -25.39 -16.09
N TRP A 91 0.18 -25.06 -15.50
CA TRP A 91 0.85 -25.85 -14.46
C TRP A 91 0.43 -25.43 -13.04
N GLY A 92 -0.51 -24.49 -12.91
CA GLY A 92 -0.99 -23.98 -11.63
C GLY A 92 -0.05 -22.99 -10.94
N THR A 93 1.05 -22.58 -11.59
CA THR A 93 1.95 -21.54 -11.07
C THR A 93 1.33 -20.16 -11.23
N TYR A 94 1.55 -19.27 -10.26
CA TYR A 94 1.06 -17.88 -10.35
C TYR A 94 1.72 -17.12 -11.50
N GLU A 95 0.90 -16.40 -12.25
CA GLU A 95 1.35 -15.43 -13.26
C GLU A 95 1.54 -14.08 -12.59
N LEU A 96 2.80 -13.75 -12.29
CA LEU A 96 3.10 -12.58 -11.46
C LEU A 96 2.82 -11.24 -12.14
N GLY A 97 2.81 -11.17 -13.48
CA GLY A 97 2.62 -9.92 -14.22
C GLY A 97 3.46 -8.76 -13.67
N ALA A 98 2.84 -7.60 -13.47
CA ALA A 98 3.45 -6.39 -12.92
C ALA A 98 3.53 -6.35 -11.39
N THR A 99 3.36 -7.46 -10.67
CA THR A 99 3.27 -7.49 -9.20
C THR A 99 4.43 -6.77 -8.50
N SER A 100 5.68 -6.97 -8.94
CA SER A 100 6.84 -6.28 -8.33
C SER A 100 6.75 -4.75 -8.48
N LYS A 101 6.35 -4.27 -9.68
CA LYS A 101 6.15 -2.83 -9.93
C LYS A 101 5.01 -2.26 -9.08
N ILE A 102 3.93 -3.02 -8.91
CA ILE A 102 2.80 -2.64 -8.05
C ILE A 102 3.24 -2.57 -6.58
N ILE A 103 4.03 -3.54 -6.09
CA ILE A 103 4.58 -3.52 -4.74
C ILE A 103 5.48 -2.30 -4.54
N GLU A 104 6.42 -2.05 -5.46
CA GLU A 104 7.33 -0.89 -5.41
C GLU A 104 6.56 0.44 -5.40
N ARG A 105 5.54 0.55 -6.26
CA ARG A 105 4.63 1.70 -6.27
C ARG A 105 3.90 1.85 -4.94
N GLY A 106 3.40 0.76 -4.36
CA GLY A 106 2.75 0.80 -3.05
C GLY A 106 3.73 1.21 -1.94
N MET A 107 4.97 0.72 -1.98
CA MET A 107 6.01 1.06 -1.00
C MET A 107 6.33 2.56 -0.99
N SER A 108 6.29 3.25 -2.14
CA SER A 108 6.56 4.69 -2.22
C SER A 108 5.50 5.54 -1.48
N GLN A 109 4.30 4.99 -1.27
CA GLN A 109 3.23 5.64 -0.51
C GLN A 109 3.45 5.63 1.02
N CYS A 110 4.39 4.80 1.50
CA CYS A 110 4.76 4.71 2.92
C CYS A 110 6.07 5.47 3.25
N ALA A 111 6.71 6.07 2.25
CA ALA A 111 8.02 6.71 2.36
C ALA A 111 8.00 8.00 3.20
#